data_AF-A0A1E5RDD9-F1
#
_entry.id   AF-A0A1E5RDD9-F1
#
_cell.length_a   1.000
_cell.length_b   1.000
_cell.length_c   1.000
_cell.angle_alpha   90.00
_cell.angle_beta   90.00
_cell.angle_gamma   90.00
#
_symmetry.space_group_name_H-M   'P 1'
#
loop_
_entity.id
_entity.type
_entity.pdbx_description
1 polymer ?
#
loop_
_entity_poly.entity_id
_entity_poly.type
_entity_poly.pdbx_seq_one_letter_code
_entity_poly.pdbx_strand_id
1 'polypeptide(L)'
;MTTKRSLDLTAFNTNELKAYNFIQSINKKAKITKHSDDLFYSITTKLYVSLAPMYINNPEEGIINQHLNHKIMKYDNNVNAIIIGFKNIKIQEDLLKLNFESPFIFLYCTVDFIVWNPKRNDTIKGYPFIQSESHIGFLIHDLFNCYIKLQDIPDTWKFIYDEDSDDSTNIGYWVDENEEPINGKKIDIKVKQLKTNGKMVSIEGSLIFGDNAKSNNNVNNLTIVSNKKIVFDDEVSKTNQDAHKDLTLSKIENNDGSEVIYDESKSEQSKDDNSSDSDNSSDSDSSEASDSSE
;
A
#
# COMPACT_ATOMS: atom_id res chain seq x y z
N MET A 1 4.77 -23.96 -38.56
CA MET A 1 3.34 -23.73 -38.86
C MET A 1 2.52 -24.31 -37.72
N THR A 2 2.17 -23.48 -36.73
CA THR A 2 1.43 -23.95 -35.55
C THR A 2 -0.07 -23.78 -35.81
N THR A 3 -0.73 -24.87 -36.20
CA THR A 3 -2.16 -24.91 -36.46
C THR A 3 -2.90 -24.53 -35.19
N LYS A 4 -3.50 -23.33 -35.15
CA LYS A 4 -4.42 -22.94 -34.07
C LYS A 4 -5.62 -23.89 -34.10
N ARG A 5 -5.64 -24.89 -33.22
CA ARG A 5 -6.85 -25.65 -32.92
C ARG A 5 -7.92 -24.65 -32.45
N SER A 6 -8.96 -24.45 -33.24
CA SER A 6 -10.15 -23.72 -32.79
C SER A 6 -10.87 -24.60 -31.77
N LEU A 7 -11.04 -24.10 -30.55
CA LEU A 7 -11.86 -24.77 -29.55
C LEU A 7 -13.32 -24.84 -30.04
N ASP A 8 -13.91 -26.02 -29.98
CA ASP A 8 -15.33 -26.22 -30.25
C ASP A 8 -16.15 -25.78 -29.02
N LEU A 9 -16.86 -24.67 -29.17
CA LEU A 9 -17.64 -24.04 -28.10
C LEU A 9 -18.99 -24.72 -27.85
N THR A 10 -19.39 -25.64 -28.74
CA THR A 10 -20.69 -26.32 -28.67
C THR A 10 -20.72 -27.48 -27.66
N ALA A 11 -19.54 -27.93 -27.21
CA ALA A 11 -19.39 -29.00 -26.23
C ALA A 11 -19.44 -28.54 -24.76
N PHE A 12 -19.47 -27.23 -24.50
CA PHE A 12 -19.42 -26.67 -23.14
C PHE A 12 -20.81 -26.51 -22.54
N ASN A 13 -20.96 -26.83 -21.25
CA ASN A 13 -22.17 -26.50 -20.49
C ASN A 13 -22.28 -24.97 -20.29
N THR A 14 -23.48 -24.47 -20.01
CA THR A 14 -23.78 -23.04 -19.78
C THR A 14 -22.88 -22.38 -18.72
N ASN A 15 -22.53 -23.08 -17.64
CA ASN A 15 -21.61 -22.56 -16.62
C ASN A 15 -20.15 -22.52 -17.11
N GLU A 16 -19.73 -23.49 -17.91
CA GLU A 16 -18.39 -23.54 -18.48
C GLU A 16 -18.22 -22.48 -19.57
N LEU A 17 -19.28 -22.22 -20.35
CA LEU A 17 -19.30 -21.14 -21.34
C LEU A 17 -19.24 -19.76 -20.67
N LYS A 18 -19.94 -19.57 -19.54
CA LYS A 18 -19.81 -18.36 -18.70
C LYS A 18 -18.38 -18.19 -18.18
N ALA A 19 -17.78 -19.25 -17.63
CA ALA A 19 -16.40 -19.23 -17.15
C ALA A 19 -15.40 -18.95 -18.29
N TYR A 20 -15.60 -19.58 -19.45
CA TYR A 20 -14.78 -19.36 -20.65
C TYR A 20 -14.87 -17.92 -21.15
N ASN A 21 -16.07 -17.35 -21.24
CA ASN A 21 -16.27 -15.96 -21.64
C ASN A 21 -15.65 -14.99 -20.61
N PHE A 22 -15.73 -15.31 -19.33
CA PHE A 22 -15.07 -14.56 -18.27
C PHE A 22 -13.54 -14.59 -18.42
N ILE A 23 -12.96 -15.77 -18.59
CA ILE A 23 -11.51 -15.95 -18.82
C ILE A 23 -11.08 -15.24 -20.11
N GLN A 24 -11.87 -15.34 -21.19
CA GLN A 24 -11.60 -14.62 -22.44
C GLN A 24 -11.70 -13.11 -22.28
N SER A 25 -12.60 -12.59 -21.43
CA SER A 25 -12.67 -11.15 -21.15
C SER A 25 -11.42 -10.66 -20.43
N ILE A 26 -10.90 -11.44 -19.47
CA ILE A 26 -9.63 -11.17 -18.77
C ILE A 26 -8.47 -11.24 -19.76
N ASN A 27 -8.42 -12.31 -20.55
CA ASN A 27 -7.36 -12.51 -21.53
C ASN A 27 -7.42 -11.50 -22.66
N LYS A 28 -8.59 -11.01 -23.09
CA LYS A 28 -8.75 -9.96 -24.10
C LYS A 28 -8.27 -8.62 -23.57
N LYS A 29 -8.57 -8.29 -22.30
CA LYS A 29 -7.95 -7.15 -21.58
C LYS A 29 -6.43 -7.28 -21.54
N ALA A 30 -5.91 -8.49 -21.33
CA ALA A 30 -4.47 -8.78 -21.37
C ALA A 30 -3.87 -8.83 -22.79
N LYS A 31 -4.67 -9.06 -23.84
CA LYS A 31 -4.24 -9.13 -25.25
C LYS A 31 -4.22 -7.78 -25.97
N ILE A 32 -5.07 -6.84 -25.56
CA ILE A 32 -5.07 -5.45 -26.07
C ILE A 32 -3.70 -4.82 -25.78
N THR A 33 -3.10 -5.16 -24.66
CA THR A 33 -1.67 -5.05 -24.39
C THR A 33 -0.93 -6.17 -25.11
N LYS A 34 -0.48 -5.95 -26.36
CA LYS A 34 0.74 -6.65 -26.82
C LYS A 34 1.83 -6.25 -25.84
N HIS A 35 2.03 -7.08 -24.82
CA HIS A 35 3.05 -6.81 -23.82
C HIS A 35 4.39 -6.84 -24.53
N SER A 36 5.06 -5.68 -24.56
CA SER A 36 6.50 -5.68 -24.69
C SER A 36 7.05 -6.50 -23.52
N ASP A 37 8.13 -7.23 -23.74
CA ASP A 37 8.90 -7.84 -22.65
C ASP A 37 9.51 -6.73 -21.75
N ASP A 38 9.56 -5.50 -22.27
CA ASP A 38 9.96 -4.31 -21.52
C ASP A 38 8.86 -3.80 -20.58
N LEU A 39 9.27 -3.45 -19.36
CA LEU A 39 8.45 -2.79 -18.35
C LEU A 39 7.89 -1.43 -18.83
N PHE A 40 8.63 -0.74 -19.71
CA PHE A 40 8.26 0.54 -20.31
C PHE A 40 7.97 0.36 -21.79
N TYR A 41 6.80 0.80 -22.24
CA TYR A 41 6.45 0.74 -23.66
C TYR A 41 5.44 1.83 -24.03
N SER A 42 5.23 2.02 -25.34
CA SER A 42 4.28 2.99 -25.85
C SER A 42 3.02 2.29 -26.38
N ILE A 43 1.84 2.83 -26.06
CA ILE A 43 0.54 2.34 -26.50
C ILE A 43 -0.24 3.48 -27.15
N THR A 44 -0.67 3.27 -28.38
CA THR A 44 -1.60 4.19 -29.07
C THR A 44 -3.04 3.88 -28.68
N THR A 45 -3.75 4.85 -28.12
CA THR A 45 -5.14 4.73 -27.67
C THR A 45 -6.02 5.79 -28.32
N LYS A 46 -7.25 5.41 -28.69
CA LYS A 46 -8.29 6.34 -29.12
C LYS A 46 -9.16 6.72 -27.94
N LEU A 47 -9.36 8.02 -27.72
CA LEU A 47 -10.17 8.59 -26.67
C LEU A 47 -11.34 9.38 -27.27
N TYR A 48 -12.46 9.35 -26.58
CA TYR A 48 -13.59 10.23 -26.84
C TYR A 48 -13.66 11.25 -25.70
N VAL A 49 -13.44 12.52 -26.01
CA VAL A 49 -13.23 13.57 -25.00
C VAL A 49 -14.10 14.78 -25.29
N SER A 50 -14.46 15.50 -24.23
CA SER A 50 -15.08 16.81 -24.31
C SER A 50 -14.01 17.90 -24.37
N LEU A 51 -14.30 18.99 -25.09
CA LEU A 51 -13.46 20.17 -25.19
C LEU A 51 -14.27 21.38 -24.71
N ALA A 52 -13.72 22.14 -23.76
CA ALA A 52 -14.36 23.38 -23.33
C ALA A 52 -14.26 24.48 -24.40
N PRO A 53 -15.24 25.39 -24.48
CA PRO A 53 -15.26 26.49 -25.45
C PRO A 53 -14.01 27.38 -25.42
N MET A 54 -13.40 27.55 -24.24
CA MET A 54 -12.19 28.34 -24.07
C MET A 54 -11.00 27.81 -24.91
N TYR A 55 -10.98 26.51 -25.21
CA TYR A 55 -9.91 25.86 -25.95
C TYR A 55 -10.24 25.63 -27.43
N ILE A 56 -11.27 26.30 -27.98
CA ILE A 56 -11.61 26.16 -29.42
C ILE A 56 -10.44 26.55 -30.32
N ASN A 57 -9.72 27.62 -29.96
CA ASN A 57 -8.58 28.08 -30.76
C ASN A 57 -7.34 27.19 -30.59
N ASN A 58 -7.20 26.50 -29.45
CA ASN A 58 -6.09 25.62 -29.11
C ASN A 58 -6.61 24.28 -28.54
N PRO A 59 -7.19 23.39 -29.37
CA PRO A 59 -7.88 22.20 -28.90
C PRO A 59 -6.93 21.19 -28.24
N GLU A 60 -5.68 21.11 -28.69
CA GLU A 60 -4.67 20.22 -28.10
C GLU A 60 -4.41 20.54 -26.63
N GLU A 61 -4.23 21.83 -26.30
CA GLU A 61 -4.01 22.30 -24.93
C GLU A 61 -5.21 21.99 -24.03
N GLY A 62 -6.43 22.16 -24.56
CA GLY A 62 -7.66 21.79 -23.86
C GLY A 62 -7.71 20.31 -23.52
N ILE A 63 -7.41 19.43 -24.47
CA ILE A 63 -7.38 17.98 -24.24
C ILE A 63 -6.33 17.61 -23.19
N ILE A 64 -5.14 18.23 -23.25
CA ILE A 64 -4.06 18.01 -22.30
C ILE A 64 -4.52 18.37 -20.87
N ASN A 65 -5.01 19.60 -20.69
CA ASN A 65 -5.36 20.12 -19.38
C ASN A 65 -6.61 19.47 -18.78
N GLN A 66 -7.61 19.16 -19.61
CA GLN A 66 -8.88 18.57 -19.14
C GLN A 66 -8.76 17.06 -18.93
N HIS A 67 -8.10 16.34 -19.84
CA HIS A 67 -8.19 14.87 -19.91
C HIS A 67 -6.89 14.10 -19.72
N LEU A 68 -5.75 14.62 -20.18
CA LEU A 68 -4.52 13.84 -20.19
C LEU A 68 -3.68 14.05 -18.93
N ASN A 69 -3.56 15.28 -18.44
CA ASN A 69 -2.74 15.61 -17.26
C ASN A 69 -3.20 14.84 -16.02
N HIS A 70 -4.51 14.66 -15.84
CA HIS A 70 -5.05 13.94 -14.68
C HIS A 70 -4.77 12.42 -14.72
N LYS A 71 -4.36 11.88 -15.87
CA LYS A 71 -4.01 10.46 -16.07
C LYS A 71 -2.52 10.17 -15.81
N ILE A 72 -1.67 11.19 -15.84
CA ILE A 72 -0.24 11.06 -15.56
C ILE A 72 -0.02 10.52 -14.13
N MET A 73 0.96 9.63 -13.99
CA MET A 73 1.33 8.91 -12.76
C MET A 73 0.20 8.09 -12.11
N LYS A 74 -0.85 7.75 -12.87
CA LYS A 74 -1.96 6.93 -12.39
C LYS A 74 -2.11 5.67 -13.20
N TYR A 75 -2.64 4.64 -12.54
CA TYR A 75 -3.04 3.41 -13.20
C TYR A 75 -4.36 3.63 -13.94
N ASP A 76 -4.37 3.37 -15.25
CA ASP A 76 -5.57 3.43 -16.07
C ASP A 76 -6.07 2.02 -16.39
N ASN A 77 -7.30 1.71 -16.01
CA ASN A 77 -7.92 0.40 -16.19
C ASN A 77 -8.20 0.03 -17.65
N ASN A 78 -8.28 1.01 -18.56
CA ASN A 78 -8.49 0.74 -19.98
C ASN A 78 -7.18 0.31 -20.64
N VAL A 79 -6.07 0.89 -20.19
CA VAL A 79 -4.72 0.60 -20.68
C VAL A 79 -4.05 -0.53 -19.89
N ASN A 80 -4.55 -0.85 -18.69
CA ASN A 80 -3.97 -1.80 -17.72
C ASN A 80 -2.49 -1.53 -17.44
N ALA A 81 -2.13 -0.27 -17.28
CA ALA A 81 -0.77 0.17 -17.00
C ALA A 81 -0.77 1.55 -16.33
N ILE A 82 0.37 1.91 -15.76
CA ILE A 82 0.60 3.24 -15.18
C ILE A 82 1.03 4.17 -16.30
N ILE A 83 0.28 5.25 -16.52
CA ILE A 83 0.61 6.23 -17.55
C ILE A 83 1.67 7.18 -16.99
N ILE A 84 2.85 7.23 -17.59
CA ILE A 84 3.92 8.15 -17.18
C ILE A 84 3.83 9.44 -17.97
N GLY A 85 3.44 9.33 -19.24
CA GLY A 85 3.32 10.48 -20.12
C GLY A 85 2.59 10.12 -21.39
N PHE A 86 2.50 11.09 -22.28
CA PHE A 86 1.87 10.94 -23.58
C PHE A 86 2.61 11.76 -24.63
N LYS A 87 2.46 11.37 -25.90
CA LYS A 87 2.99 12.06 -27.06
C LYS A 87 2.03 11.92 -28.25
N ASN A 88 2.29 12.68 -29.31
CA ASN A 88 1.60 12.56 -30.60
C ASN A 88 0.07 12.62 -30.50
N ILE A 89 -0.47 13.67 -29.87
CA ILE A 89 -1.92 13.88 -29.82
C ILE A 89 -2.39 14.21 -31.24
N LYS A 90 -3.35 13.45 -31.75
CA LYS A 90 -3.96 13.64 -33.06
C LYS A 90 -5.46 13.77 -32.88
N ILE A 91 -5.99 14.95 -33.18
CA ILE A 91 -7.42 15.20 -33.17
C ILE A 91 -8.01 14.67 -34.48
N GLN A 92 -9.09 13.92 -34.39
CA GLN A 92 -9.80 13.44 -35.57
C GLN A 92 -10.87 14.48 -35.94
N GLU A 93 -10.70 15.13 -37.10
CA GLU A 93 -11.53 16.26 -37.54
C GLU A 93 -12.96 15.86 -37.93
N ASP A 94 -13.19 14.58 -38.25
CA ASP A 94 -14.39 14.12 -38.94
C ASP A 94 -15.71 14.26 -38.14
N LEU A 95 -15.67 14.50 -36.82
CA LEU A 95 -16.86 14.45 -35.97
C LEU A 95 -16.77 15.43 -34.77
N LEU A 96 -16.72 16.73 -35.04
CA LEU A 96 -17.01 17.75 -34.01
C LEU A 96 -18.53 17.76 -33.76
N LYS A 97 -18.99 16.96 -32.80
CA LYS A 97 -20.39 16.98 -32.37
C LYS A 97 -20.57 18.07 -31.33
N LEU A 98 -21.20 19.16 -31.72
CA LEU A 98 -21.68 20.17 -30.78
C LEU A 98 -22.89 19.59 -30.03
N ASN A 99 -22.89 19.70 -28.71
CA ASN A 99 -24.09 19.45 -27.93
C ASN A 99 -24.96 20.71 -27.96
N PHE A 100 -26.25 20.59 -28.29
CA PHE A 100 -27.14 21.76 -28.31
C PHE A 100 -27.49 22.26 -26.90
N GLU A 101 -27.32 21.42 -25.89
CA GLU A 101 -27.60 21.72 -24.48
C GLU A 101 -26.42 22.40 -23.75
N SER A 102 -25.21 22.30 -24.31
CA SER A 102 -24.00 22.75 -23.64
C SER A 102 -22.94 23.16 -24.67
N PRO A 103 -22.23 24.28 -24.49
CA PRO A 103 -21.28 24.77 -25.49
C PRO A 103 -20.03 23.88 -25.64
N PHE A 104 -19.96 22.76 -24.91
CA PHE A 104 -18.89 21.78 -25.03
C PHE A 104 -18.99 21.01 -26.34
N ILE A 105 -17.81 20.81 -26.94
CA ILE A 105 -17.66 20.03 -28.16
C ILE A 105 -17.14 18.65 -27.79
N PHE A 106 -17.65 17.60 -28.43
CA PHE A 106 -17.12 16.25 -28.26
C PHE A 106 -16.41 15.82 -29.53
N LEU A 107 -15.22 15.23 -29.36
CA LEU A 107 -14.37 14.79 -30.45
C LEU A 107 -13.64 13.49 -30.10
N TYR A 108 -13.16 12.82 -31.13
CA TYR A 108 -12.24 11.70 -30.99
C TYR A 108 -10.80 12.21 -31.12
N CYS A 109 -9.91 11.75 -30.25
CA CYS A 109 -8.48 11.96 -30.39
C CYS A 109 -7.73 10.63 -30.25
N THR A 110 -6.58 10.55 -30.92
CA THR A 110 -5.63 9.45 -30.78
C THR A 110 -4.41 9.98 -30.06
N VAL A 111 -3.91 9.24 -29.07
CA VAL A 111 -2.74 9.63 -28.29
C VAL A 111 -1.84 8.41 -28.06
N ASP A 112 -0.53 8.63 -28.11
CA ASP A 112 0.46 7.62 -27.76
C ASP A 112 0.82 7.79 -26.28
N PHE A 113 0.33 6.90 -25.42
CA PHE A 113 0.76 6.86 -24.03
C PHE A 113 2.12 6.19 -23.90
N ILE A 114 2.95 6.72 -23.00
CA ILE A 114 4.15 6.07 -22.49
C ILE A 114 3.75 5.47 -21.15
N VAL A 115 3.81 4.15 -21.05
CA VAL A 115 3.31 3.43 -19.90
C VAL A 115 4.41 2.61 -19.23
N TRP A 116 4.26 2.44 -17.93
CA TRP A 116 5.01 1.47 -17.14
C TRP A 116 4.06 0.42 -16.58
N ASN A 117 4.40 -0.85 -16.79
CA ASN A 117 3.53 -1.97 -16.44
C ASN A 117 4.32 -3.06 -15.71
N PRO A 118 4.60 -2.85 -14.41
CA PRO A 118 5.20 -3.90 -13.58
C PRO A 118 4.19 -5.01 -13.35
N LYS A 119 4.53 -6.24 -13.78
CA LYS A 119 3.70 -7.43 -13.58
C LYS A 119 4.21 -8.24 -12.41
N ARG A 120 3.32 -9.11 -11.93
CA ARG A 120 3.68 -10.11 -10.92
C ARG A 120 4.84 -10.97 -11.42
N ASN A 121 5.82 -11.15 -10.54
CA ASN A 121 7.09 -11.84 -10.72
C ASN A 121 8.16 -11.10 -11.53
N ASP A 122 7.88 -9.88 -12.01
CA ASP A 122 8.93 -9.05 -12.60
C ASP A 122 9.95 -8.65 -11.54
N THR A 123 11.20 -8.51 -11.94
CA THR A 123 12.28 -8.03 -11.06
C THR A 123 12.52 -6.56 -11.35
N ILE A 124 12.31 -5.72 -10.34
CA ILE A 124 12.48 -4.27 -10.38
C ILE A 124 13.54 -3.86 -9.38
N LYS A 125 14.26 -2.77 -9.65
CA LYS A 125 15.31 -2.27 -8.77
C LYS A 125 14.84 -1.02 -8.02
N GLY A 126 15.08 -0.98 -6.71
CA GLY A 126 14.70 0.15 -5.86
C GLY A 126 15.77 0.54 -4.86
N TYR A 127 15.66 1.76 -4.33
CA TYR A 127 16.44 2.23 -3.19
C TYR A 127 15.59 2.19 -1.91
N PRO A 128 16.12 1.71 -0.78
CA PRO A 128 15.41 1.79 0.49
C PRO A 128 15.22 3.26 0.87
N PHE A 129 14.00 3.62 1.23
CA PHE A 129 13.61 4.98 1.62
C PHE A 129 13.20 5.03 3.09
N ILE A 130 12.41 4.06 3.56
CA ILE A 130 11.99 3.92 4.96
C ILE A 130 12.28 2.51 5.40
N GLN A 131 12.79 2.36 6.62
CA GLN A 131 13.10 1.06 7.20
C GLN A 131 12.47 0.97 8.58
N SER A 132 11.72 -0.10 8.81
CA SER A 132 11.17 -0.45 10.11
C SER A 132 11.32 -1.96 10.30
N GLU A 133 11.18 -2.41 11.53
CA GLU A 133 11.20 -3.85 11.85
C GLU A 133 10.08 -4.63 11.12
N SER A 134 8.91 -4.01 10.88
CA SER A 134 7.77 -4.70 10.27
C SER A 134 7.76 -4.67 8.74
N HIS A 135 8.40 -3.67 8.12
CA HIS A 135 8.42 -3.50 6.68
C HIS A 135 9.54 -2.58 6.21
N ILE A 136 9.95 -2.78 4.96
CA ILE A 136 10.89 -1.92 4.25
C ILE A 136 10.15 -1.21 3.11
N GLY A 137 10.23 0.12 3.11
CA GLY A 137 9.79 0.98 2.02
C GLY A 137 10.92 1.20 1.01
N PHE A 138 10.65 0.96 -0.25
CA PHE A 138 11.53 1.22 -1.38
C PHE A 138 10.92 2.26 -2.32
N LEU A 139 11.80 3.04 -2.95
CA LEU A 139 11.45 3.87 -4.10
C LEU A 139 11.99 3.23 -5.37
N ILE A 140 11.08 2.90 -6.28
CA ILE A 140 11.40 2.36 -7.61
C ILE A 140 11.52 3.53 -8.57
N HIS A 141 12.66 3.62 -9.26
CA HIS A 141 13.00 4.74 -10.14
C HIS A 141 12.86 6.13 -9.48
N ASP A 142 12.95 6.21 -8.16
CA ASP A 142 12.70 7.43 -7.35
C ASP A 142 11.30 8.04 -7.54
N LEU A 143 10.35 7.26 -8.07
CA LEU A 143 9.02 7.73 -8.43
C LEU A 143 7.90 6.90 -7.80
N PHE A 144 8.08 5.59 -7.71
CA PHE A 144 7.01 4.67 -7.30
C PHE A 144 7.29 4.05 -5.95
N ASN A 145 6.31 4.14 -5.06
CA ASN A 145 6.37 3.50 -3.76
C ASN A 145 6.28 1.99 -3.91
N CYS A 146 7.22 1.29 -3.27
CA CYS A 146 7.17 -0.14 -3.08
C CYS A 146 7.33 -0.42 -1.59
N TYR A 147 6.61 -1.41 -1.08
CA TYR A 147 6.78 -1.88 0.29
C TYR A 147 6.92 -3.39 0.30
N ILE A 148 7.77 -3.85 1.21
CA ILE A 148 8.06 -5.26 1.44
C ILE A 148 7.74 -5.53 2.90
N LYS A 149 6.76 -6.41 3.13
CA LYS A 149 6.37 -6.84 4.47
C LYS A 149 7.44 -7.77 5.05
N LEU A 150 7.54 -7.87 6.38
CA LEU A 150 8.48 -8.74 7.08
C LEU A 150 8.53 -10.18 6.52
N GLN A 151 7.36 -10.79 6.28
CA GLN A 151 7.23 -12.14 5.71
C GLN A 151 7.89 -12.33 4.32
N ASP A 152 8.08 -11.22 3.59
CA ASP A 152 8.59 -11.18 2.23
C ASP A 152 10.08 -10.72 2.21
N ILE A 153 10.69 -10.56 3.38
CA ILE A 153 12.12 -10.32 3.62
C ILE A 153 12.80 -11.68 3.92
N PRO A 154 14.05 -11.92 3.51
CA PRO A 154 14.75 -13.17 3.81
C PRO A 154 15.04 -13.31 5.31
N ASP A 155 14.89 -14.52 5.86
CA ASP A 155 15.20 -14.82 7.28
C ASP A 155 16.68 -14.58 7.64
N THR A 156 17.56 -14.49 6.64
CA THR A 156 18.99 -14.18 6.84
C THR A 156 19.24 -12.73 7.20
N TRP A 157 18.29 -11.83 6.91
CA TRP A 157 18.42 -10.41 7.18
C TRP A 157 18.01 -10.11 8.62
N LYS A 158 18.64 -9.10 9.22
CA LYS A 158 18.36 -8.69 10.60
C LYS A 158 18.10 -7.20 10.67
N PHE A 159 17.19 -6.80 11.55
CA PHE A 159 16.97 -5.40 11.88
C PHE A 159 17.83 -5.02 13.09
N ILE A 160 18.58 -3.93 12.98
CA ILE A 160 19.42 -3.38 14.05
C ILE A 160 18.79 -2.05 14.48
N TYR A 161 18.50 -1.93 15.78
CA TYR A 161 18.02 -0.68 16.35
C TYR A 161 19.18 0.30 16.53
N ASP A 162 18.93 1.56 16.19
CA ASP A 162 19.88 2.64 16.43
C ASP A 162 19.54 3.28 17.79
N GLU A 163 20.27 2.87 18.84
CA GLU A 163 20.02 3.31 20.22
C GLU A 163 20.33 4.81 20.43
N ASP A 164 21.09 5.43 19.51
CA ASP A 164 21.52 6.83 19.58
C ASP A 164 20.70 7.78 18.68
N SER A 165 19.63 7.28 18.03
CA SER A 165 18.79 8.08 17.13
C SER A 165 17.73 8.86 17.90
N ASP A 166 17.90 10.18 17.99
CA ASP A 166 16.88 11.12 18.50
C ASP A 166 15.64 11.24 17.58
N ASP A 167 15.69 10.62 16.38
CA ASP A 167 14.60 10.64 15.40
C ASP A 167 13.66 9.44 15.59
N SER A 168 12.48 9.69 16.15
CA SER A 168 11.41 8.70 16.37
C SER A 168 10.92 7.96 15.11
N THR A 169 11.35 8.39 13.92
CA THR A 169 10.95 7.81 12.62
C THR A 169 12.00 6.88 12.02
N ASN A 170 13.25 6.94 12.48
CA ASN A 170 14.34 6.12 11.95
C ASN A 170 15.02 5.38 13.12
N ILE A 171 14.29 4.37 13.61
CA ILE A 171 14.60 3.61 14.82
C ILE A 171 15.68 2.54 14.55
N GLY A 172 16.10 2.36 13.30
CA GLY A 172 17.08 1.35 12.93
C GLY A 172 17.21 1.11 11.43
N TYR A 173 18.07 0.17 11.07
CA TYR A 173 18.34 -0.22 9.68
C TYR A 173 18.41 -1.74 9.53
N TRP A 174 18.13 -2.22 8.31
CA TRP A 174 18.28 -3.62 7.96
C TRP A 174 19.70 -3.92 7.49
N VAL A 175 20.23 -5.06 7.93
CA VAL A 175 21.47 -5.65 7.42
C VAL A 175 21.17 -6.92 6.62
N ASP A 176 21.91 -7.10 5.55
CA ASP A 176 21.83 -8.30 4.70
C ASP A 176 22.58 -9.50 5.32
N GLU A 177 22.65 -10.62 4.59
CA GLU A 177 23.33 -11.86 5.02
C GLU A 177 24.83 -11.66 5.30
N ASN A 178 25.46 -10.63 4.71
CA ASN A 178 26.87 -10.32 4.92
C ASN A 178 27.09 -9.29 6.04
N GLU A 179 26.05 -9.00 6.83
CA GLU A 179 26.05 -7.97 7.87
C GLU A 179 26.29 -6.55 7.32
N GLU A 180 26.05 -6.33 6.03
CA GLU A 180 26.18 -5.00 5.43
C GLU A 180 24.83 -4.26 5.46
N PRO A 181 24.81 -2.96 5.84
CA PRO A 181 23.59 -2.18 5.82
C PRO A 181 23.09 -2.03 4.38
N ILE A 182 21.76 -2.09 4.22
CA ILE A 182 21.13 -1.96 2.92
C ILE A 182 21.01 -0.50 2.44
N ASN A 183 21.31 0.46 3.31
CA ASN A 183 21.16 1.89 3.05
C ASN A 183 21.92 2.32 1.79
N GLY A 184 21.24 3.05 0.91
CA GLY A 184 21.83 3.58 -0.33
C GLY A 184 22.15 2.54 -1.41
N LYS A 185 21.97 1.24 -1.13
CA LYS A 185 22.16 0.19 -2.12
C LYS A 185 20.90 0.00 -2.96
N LYS A 186 21.12 -0.22 -4.26
CA LYS A 186 20.04 -0.54 -5.20
C LYS A 186 19.76 -2.04 -5.13
N ILE A 187 18.60 -2.41 -4.61
CA ILE A 187 18.22 -3.81 -4.36
C ILE A 187 17.25 -4.28 -5.44
N ASP A 188 17.46 -5.51 -5.90
CA ASP A 188 16.50 -6.22 -6.75
C ASP A 188 15.30 -6.66 -5.90
N ILE A 189 14.09 -6.41 -6.41
CA ILE A 189 12.83 -6.68 -5.75
C ILE A 189 11.92 -7.41 -6.73
N LYS A 190 11.28 -8.49 -6.27
CA LYS A 190 10.28 -9.20 -7.06
C LYS A 190 8.89 -8.64 -6.82
N VAL A 191 8.19 -8.26 -7.88
CA VAL A 191 6.83 -7.73 -7.79
C VAL A 191 5.88 -8.86 -7.38
N LYS A 192 5.16 -8.70 -6.27
CA LYS A 192 4.11 -9.62 -5.81
C LYS A 192 2.74 -9.16 -6.29
N GLN A 193 2.43 -7.88 -6.06
CA GLN A 193 1.14 -7.29 -6.44
C GLN A 193 1.28 -5.78 -6.68
N LEU A 194 0.51 -5.27 -7.65
CA LEU A 194 0.29 -3.84 -7.81
C LEU A 194 -0.98 -3.44 -7.04
N LYS A 195 -0.86 -2.53 -6.07
CA LYS A 195 -2.01 -1.94 -5.38
C LYS A 195 -2.37 -0.61 -6.01
N THR A 196 -3.53 -0.60 -6.63
CA THR A 196 -4.15 0.58 -7.27
C THR A 196 -5.31 1.14 -6.44
N ASN A 197 -5.57 0.56 -5.27
CA ASN A 197 -6.65 0.95 -4.36
C ASN A 197 -6.19 2.14 -3.51
N GLY A 198 -6.12 3.32 -4.12
CA GLY A 198 -5.69 4.54 -3.45
C GLY A 198 -5.45 5.70 -4.41
N LYS A 199 -5.11 6.86 -3.86
CA LYS A 199 -4.74 8.06 -4.63
C LYS A 199 -3.44 7.88 -5.41
N MET A 200 -2.57 6.99 -4.94
CA MET A 200 -1.23 6.76 -5.45
C MET A 200 -1.01 5.27 -5.71
N VAL A 201 -0.24 4.94 -6.73
CA VAL A 201 0.09 3.56 -7.07
C VAL A 201 1.18 3.06 -6.13
N SER A 202 0.97 1.90 -5.54
CA SER A 202 1.93 1.29 -4.61
C SER A 202 2.18 -0.17 -4.99
N ILE A 203 3.41 -0.63 -4.84
CA ILE A 203 3.85 -1.97 -5.24
C ILE A 203 4.14 -2.81 -4.00
N GLU A 204 3.47 -3.96 -3.88
CA GLU A 204 3.87 -4.99 -2.93
C GLU A 204 5.01 -5.81 -3.55
N GLY A 205 6.18 -5.76 -2.93
CA GLY A 205 7.38 -6.48 -3.35
C GLY A 205 7.72 -7.66 -2.45
N SER A 206 8.67 -8.47 -2.90
CA SER A 206 9.32 -9.52 -2.12
C SER A 206 10.80 -9.59 -2.48
N LEU A 207 11.64 -9.81 -1.46
CA LEU A 207 13.09 -10.03 -1.59
C LEU A 207 13.43 -11.53 -1.69
N ILE A 208 12.41 -12.40 -1.66
CA ILE A 208 12.61 -13.85 -1.72
C ILE A 208 12.60 -14.28 -3.20
N PHE A 209 13.78 -14.56 -3.75
CA PHE A 209 13.98 -15.01 -5.12
C PHE A 209 14.20 -16.52 -5.19
N GLY A 210 13.29 -17.27 -5.83
CA GLY A 210 13.53 -18.63 -6.36
C GLY A 210 13.91 -19.74 -5.35
N ASP A 211 13.26 -20.90 -5.46
CA ASP A 211 13.41 -22.13 -4.64
C ASP A 211 13.26 -22.02 -3.10
N ASN A 212 13.63 -20.92 -2.46
CA ASN A 212 13.14 -20.55 -1.11
C ASN A 212 11.64 -20.22 -1.11
N ALA A 213 11.07 -19.90 -2.28
CA ALA A 213 9.63 -19.83 -2.49
C ALA A 213 8.97 -21.20 -2.78
N LYS A 214 9.76 -22.25 -3.01
CA LYS A 214 9.30 -23.60 -3.41
C LYS A 214 9.43 -24.68 -2.33
N SER A 215 9.88 -24.36 -1.12
CA SER A 215 9.67 -25.29 0.02
C SER A 215 8.18 -25.46 0.37
N ASN A 216 7.32 -24.51 -0.02
CA ASN A 216 5.89 -24.52 0.33
C ASN A 216 4.90 -24.89 -0.79
N ASN A 217 5.35 -25.26 -2.01
CA ASN A 217 4.42 -25.34 -3.16
C ASN A 217 4.42 -26.64 -3.96
N ASN A 218 4.99 -27.74 -3.48
CA ASN A 218 4.69 -29.06 -4.08
C ASN A 218 4.60 -30.23 -3.08
N VAL A 219 4.67 -29.97 -1.78
CA VAL A 219 4.38 -30.98 -0.75
C VAL A 219 3.52 -30.33 0.32
N ASN A 220 2.31 -30.84 0.48
CA ASN A 220 1.35 -30.65 1.57
C ASN A 220 0.32 -29.51 1.45
N ASN A 221 -0.94 -29.93 1.23
CA ASN A 221 -2.16 -29.29 1.75
C ASN A 221 -2.20 -29.27 3.29
N LEU A 222 -1.08 -28.99 3.96
CA LEU A 222 -1.02 -28.74 5.40
C LEU A 222 -0.48 -27.32 5.55
N THR A 223 -1.38 -26.43 5.94
CA THR A 223 -1.03 -25.06 6.29
C THR A 223 -0.10 -25.09 7.50
N ILE A 224 1.16 -24.73 7.32
CA ILE A 224 2.07 -24.48 8.44
C ILE A 224 1.50 -23.27 9.20
N VAL A 225 0.96 -23.51 10.38
CA VAL A 225 0.18 -22.52 11.15
C VAL A 225 1.06 -21.32 11.52
N SER A 226 2.37 -21.51 11.78
CA SER A 226 3.28 -20.41 12.16
C SER A 226 3.36 -19.31 11.10
N ASN A 227 3.56 -19.67 9.83
CA ASN A 227 3.79 -18.68 8.79
C ASN A 227 2.50 -17.98 8.38
N LYS A 228 1.35 -18.67 8.40
CA LYS A 228 0.03 -18.05 8.15
C LYS A 228 -0.45 -17.19 9.31
N LYS A 229 -0.13 -17.58 10.56
CA LYS A 229 -0.50 -16.81 11.75
C LYS A 229 0.11 -15.41 11.69
N ILE A 230 1.39 -15.27 11.31
CA ILE A 230 2.04 -13.97 11.18
C ILE A 230 1.32 -13.08 10.13
N VAL A 231 0.98 -13.63 8.96
CA VAL A 231 0.25 -12.86 7.91
C VAL A 231 -1.11 -12.37 8.43
N PHE A 232 -1.85 -13.27 9.09
CA PHE A 232 -3.19 -12.99 9.55
C PHE A 232 -3.19 -12.01 10.74
N ASP A 233 -2.28 -12.21 11.70
CA ASP A 233 -2.15 -11.34 12.86
C ASP A 233 -1.71 -9.92 12.43
N ASP A 234 -0.80 -9.77 11.46
CA ASP A 234 -0.40 -8.45 10.94
C ASP A 234 -1.52 -7.75 10.16
N GLU A 235 -2.24 -8.48 9.30
CA GLU A 235 -3.35 -7.92 8.51
C GLU A 235 -4.53 -7.53 9.41
N VAL A 236 -4.85 -8.37 10.39
CA VAL A 236 -5.89 -8.10 11.38
C VAL A 236 -5.48 -6.95 12.30
N SER A 237 -4.23 -6.91 12.77
CA SER A 237 -3.74 -5.82 13.62
C SER A 237 -3.79 -4.47 12.92
N LYS A 238 -3.38 -4.39 11.65
CA LYS A 238 -3.50 -3.15 10.85
C LYS A 238 -4.97 -2.75 10.66
N THR A 239 -5.82 -3.71 10.30
CA THR A 239 -7.26 -3.46 10.11
C THR A 239 -7.92 -2.96 11.39
N ASN A 240 -7.57 -3.54 12.53
CA ASN A 240 -8.08 -3.12 13.83
C ASN A 240 -7.54 -1.74 14.21
N GLN A 241 -6.25 -1.47 14.05
CA GLN A 241 -5.67 -0.15 14.33
C GLN A 241 -6.32 0.94 13.46
N ASP A 242 -6.52 0.69 12.17
CA ASP A 242 -7.17 1.65 11.27
C ASP A 242 -8.64 1.85 11.63
N ALA A 243 -9.36 0.79 12.03
CA ALA A 243 -10.72 0.93 12.54
C ALA A 243 -10.75 1.77 13.84
N HIS A 244 -9.82 1.54 14.76
CA HIS A 244 -9.75 2.22 16.05
C HIS A 244 -9.34 3.70 15.95
N LYS A 245 -8.72 4.15 14.86
CA LYS A 245 -8.40 5.58 14.64
C LYS A 245 -9.64 6.46 14.47
N ASP A 246 -10.70 5.90 13.89
CA ASP A 246 -11.94 6.63 13.58
C ASP A 246 -13.05 6.39 14.63
N LEU A 247 -12.76 5.61 15.67
CA LEU A 247 -13.72 5.27 16.72
C LEU A 247 -13.82 6.41 17.75
N THR A 248 -14.91 7.18 17.71
CA THR A 248 -15.31 8.06 18.82
C THR A 248 -16.15 7.26 19.82
N LEU A 249 -15.61 7.02 21.01
CA LEU A 249 -16.34 6.37 22.10
C LEU A 249 -17.48 7.28 22.61
N SER A 250 -18.67 6.72 22.84
CA SER A 250 -19.78 7.42 23.45
C SER A 250 -19.49 7.67 24.93
N LYS A 251 -19.70 8.91 25.39
CA LYS A 251 -19.61 9.27 26.81
C LYS A 251 -20.68 8.51 27.60
N ILE A 252 -20.24 7.71 28.56
CA ILE A 252 -21.11 7.00 29.50
C ILE A 252 -20.90 7.64 30.86
N GLU A 253 -21.99 8.07 31.48
CA GLU A 253 -21.98 8.67 32.81
C GLU A 253 -22.45 7.63 33.84
N ASN A 254 -21.79 7.60 34.99
CA ASN A 254 -22.25 6.85 36.15
C ASN A 254 -23.50 7.50 36.74
N ASN A 255 -24.23 6.75 37.57
CA ASN A 255 -25.42 7.26 38.27
C ASN A 255 -25.15 8.50 39.15
N ASP A 256 -23.88 8.72 39.51
CA ASP A 256 -23.42 9.86 40.32
C ASP A 256 -22.99 11.07 39.46
N GLY A 257 -23.19 11.02 38.13
CA GLY A 257 -22.86 12.10 37.20
C GLY A 257 -21.38 12.19 36.79
N SER A 258 -20.55 11.22 37.18
CA SER A 258 -19.14 11.14 36.75
C SER A 258 -19.00 10.41 35.41
N GLU A 259 -18.17 10.96 34.50
CA GLU A 259 -17.88 10.36 33.20
C GLU A 259 -16.96 9.13 33.36
N VAL A 260 -17.33 8.01 32.72
CA VAL A 260 -16.51 6.79 32.70
C VAL A 260 -15.34 6.99 31.76
N ILE A 261 -14.13 7.02 32.33
CA ILE A 261 -12.88 7.12 31.59
C ILE A 261 -12.39 5.71 31.25
N TYR A 262 -12.19 5.44 29.96
CA TYR A 262 -11.62 4.19 29.47
C TYR A 262 -10.10 4.35 29.33
N ASP A 263 -9.34 3.93 30.34
CA ASP A 263 -7.88 3.86 30.29
C ASP A 263 -7.42 2.47 30.73
N GLU A 264 -6.55 1.86 29.93
CA GLU A 264 -5.94 0.55 30.20
C GLU A 264 -4.66 0.70 31.04
N SER A 265 -4.14 1.92 31.13
CA SER A 265 -2.96 2.29 31.91
C SER A 265 -3.38 2.60 33.34
N LYS A 266 -3.31 1.63 34.26
CA LYS A 266 -3.52 1.91 35.69
C LYS A 266 -2.36 2.73 36.26
N SER A 267 -2.48 4.06 36.25
CA SER A 267 -1.62 4.96 37.02
C SER A 267 -2.29 5.40 38.32
N GLU A 268 -1.70 4.96 39.43
CA GLU A 268 -1.63 5.55 40.78
C GLU A 268 -2.88 6.21 41.40
N GLN A 269 -3.45 5.48 42.36
CA GLN A 269 -4.52 5.92 43.25
C GLN A 269 -3.93 6.79 44.37
N SER A 270 -4.05 8.12 44.25
CA SER A 270 -3.75 9.05 45.34
C SER A 270 -4.80 8.90 46.45
N LYS A 271 -4.37 8.39 47.60
CA LYS A 271 -5.15 8.39 48.84
C LYS A 271 -5.10 9.79 49.46
N ASP A 272 -6.13 10.58 49.21
CA ASP A 272 -6.48 11.72 50.05
C ASP A 272 -7.68 11.32 50.91
N ASP A 273 -7.43 10.84 52.13
CA ASP A 273 -8.42 10.77 53.20
C ASP A 273 -7.93 11.64 54.36
N ASN A 274 -8.46 12.87 54.42
CA ASN A 274 -8.46 13.70 55.61
C ASN A 274 -9.66 13.29 56.48
N SER A 275 -9.41 12.79 57.69
CA SER A 275 -10.35 13.00 58.79
C SER A 275 -9.60 13.07 60.12
N SER A 276 -9.62 14.27 60.68
CA SER A 276 -9.44 14.55 62.10
C SER A 276 -10.43 13.74 62.95
N ASP A 277 -9.94 13.13 64.03
CA ASP A 277 -10.67 13.07 65.30
C ASP A 277 -9.67 12.97 66.45
N SER A 278 -9.86 13.88 67.41
CA SER A 278 -9.17 14.02 68.69
C SER A 278 -9.76 13.08 69.73
N ASP A 279 -8.92 12.46 70.58
CA ASP A 279 -8.95 12.63 72.05
C ASP A 279 -8.07 11.61 72.81
N ASN A 280 -7.00 12.16 73.40
CA ASN A 280 -6.67 12.22 74.83
C ASN A 280 -6.25 10.98 75.68
N SER A 281 -5.30 11.29 76.59
CA SER A 281 -4.79 10.55 77.79
C SER A 281 -3.83 9.38 77.57
N SER A 282 -2.75 9.14 78.34
CA SER A 282 -2.06 9.82 79.46
C SER A 282 -0.81 8.98 79.81
N ASP A 283 0.25 9.64 80.29
CA ASP A 283 1.30 9.19 81.23
C ASP A 283 2.11 7.90 80.98
N SER A 284 3.45 8.01 80.88
CA SER A 284 4.37 7.79 82.02
C SER A 284 5.84 7.59 81.60
N ASP A 285 6.69 8.50 82.10
CA ASP A 285 8.00 8.31 82.75
C ASP A 285 9.13 7.38 82.22
N SER A 286 10.26 8.06 81.94
CA SER A 286 11.53 7.96 82.69
C SER A 286 12.75 7.18 82.14
N SER A 287 13.90 7.83 82.41
CA SER A 287 15.30 7.36 82.54
C SER A 287 16.12 7.22 81.24
N GLU A 288 17.06 8.16 81.02
CA GLU A 288 18.50 8.11 81.39
C GLU A 288 19.31 7.26 80.39
N ALA A 289 20.58 7.49 80.04
CA ALA A 289 21.59 8.54 80.17
C ALA A 289 22.84 7.95 79.46
N SER A 290 23.92 8.73 79.37
CA SER A 290 25.31 8.31 79.05
C SER A 290 25.61 8.02 77.57
N ASP A 291 26.74 8.42 76.99
CA ASP A 291 27.85 9.31 77.36
C ASP A 291 28.69 9.50 76.07
N SER A 292 29.45 10.58 76.08
CA SER A 292 30.60 10.96 75.26
C SER A 292 31.45 9.79 74.72
N SER A 293 32.11 9.88 73.57
CA SER A 293 33.40 10.56 73.28
C SER A 293 33.90 9.87 72.00
N GLU A 294 34.63 10.45 71.06
CA GLU A 294 35.60 11.55 71.03
C GLU A 294 35.72 12.02 69.56
#